data_AF-A0A933TGB2-F1
#
_entry.id   AF-A0A933TGB2-F1
#
_cell.length_a   1.000
_cell.length_b   1.000
_cell.length_c   1.000
_cell.angle_alpha   90.00
_cell.angle_beta   90.00
_cell.angle_gamma   90.00
#
_symmetry.space_group_name_H-M   'P 1'
#
loop_
_entity.id
_entity.type
_entity.pdbx_description
1 polymer ?
#
loop_
_entity_poly.entity_id
_entity_poly.type
_entity_poly.pdbx_seq_one_letter_code
_entity_poly.pdbx_strand_id
1 'polypeptide(L)'
;MAASRSLRRLLAWLTGVVLVCCGLAAAAQAQSVLGARSQARPAPPAVRLAPERLLQQVRLLAPELPVLSPLSWLQVPAAAPAPAAETPAPADPKAVYDRIAGSPARLKALDARRRQELWDAAFRHPVAGLDDERKLAKYDPQGFIGFCFGRAMAAHLLARQMGLAESSVRKLFAVGDLREGEEPQWRFHVAALVRGDDGAWYAIDPIMEGPMTAVAWLSEVRRAWDKTGKARFYLTEASAVLPDVTTVPEPGQETGERLIELSFDPAGKEGFSPAAGLGAGVFSVSPSASARYLKTAPEAFDFDGIAINGQRISYNGYFFDLLRALAAPIQRSLEPFFQKPAGPKARPLGLDLGRLGGAR
;
A
#
# COMPACT_ATOMS: atom_id res chain seq x y z
N MET A 1 -23.02 57.56 -9.00
CA MET A 1 -21.91 57.82 -8.04
C MET A 1 -22.11 57.22 -6.63
N ALA A 2 -23.15 56.43 -6.34
CA ALA A 2 -23.36 55.83 -5.01
C ALA A 2 -22.55 54.53 -4.75
N ALA A 3 -22.19 53.79 -5.80
CA ALA A 3 -21.49 52.50 -5.67
C ALA A 3 -20.05 52.60 -5.13
N SER A 4 -19.38 53.77 -5.25
CA SER A 4 -17.99 53.93 -4.80
C SER A 4 -17.85 54.13 -3.28
N ARG A 5 -18.92 54.54 -2.58
CA ARG A 5 -18.90 54.74 -1.13
C ARG A 5 -19.06 53.42 -0.38
N SER A 6 -19.86 52.49 -0.89
CA SER A 6 -20.06 51.17 -0.29
C SER A 6 -18.82 50.28 -0.40
N LEU A 7 -18.12 50.33 -1.55
CA LEU A 7 -16.89 49.58 -1.76
C LEU A 7 -15.75 50.07 -0.84
N ARG A 8 -15.64 51.39 -0.62
CA ARG A 8 -14.66 51.96 0.30
C ARG A 8 -14.93 51.60 1.77
N ARG A 9 -16.20 51.51 2.17
CA ARG A 9 -16.59 51.06 3.52
C ARG A 9 -16.30 49.57 3.74
N LEU A 10 -16.54 48.74 2.74
CA LEU A 10 -16.23 47.31 2.79
C LEU A 10 -14.72 47.07 2.85
N LEU A 11 -13.94 47.78 2.03
CA LEU A 11 -12.48 47.70 2.07
C LEU A 11 -11.94 48.15 3.42
N ALA A 12 -12.38 49.29 3.95
CA ALA A 12 -11.94 49.78 5.27
C ALA A 12 -12.30 48.82 6.42
N TRP A 13 -13.46 48.15 6.34
CA TRP A 13 -13.86 47.14 7.32
C TRP A 13 -12.97 45.88 7.24
N LEU A 14 -12.67 45.40 6.02
CA LEU A 14 -11.78 44.26 5.81
C LEU A 14 -10.34 44.55 6.29
N THR A 15 -9.82 45.75 6.07
CA THR A 15 -8.50 46.12 6.60
C THR A 15 -8.48 46.18 8.14
N GLY A 16 -9.58 46.64 8.76
CA GLY A 16 -9.73 46.65 10.21
C GLY A 16 -9.74 45.25 10.83
N VAL A 17 -10.47 44.30 10.22
CA VAL A 17 -10.54 42.91 10.70
C VAL A 17 -9.18 42.22 10.57
N VAL A 18 -8.46 42.43 9.47
CA VAL A 18 -7.12 41.85 9.28
C VAL A 18 -6.11 42.42 10.29
N LEU A 19 -6.16 43.72 10.60
CA LEU A 19 -5.28 44.34 11.60
C LEU A 19 -5.53 43.84 13.02
N VAL A 20 -6.78 43.59 13.42
CA VAL A 20 -7.12 43.01 14.73
C VAL A 20 -6.63 41.56 14.85
N CYS A 21 -6.77 40.76 13.78
CA CYS A 21 -6.28 39.38 13.75
C CYS A 21 -4.74 39.31 13.76
N CYS A 22 -4.04 40.20 13.07
CA CYS A 22 -2.57 40.27 13.09
C CYS A 22 -2.02 40.80 14.43
N GLY A 23 -2.70 41.76 15.06
CA GLY A 23 -2.31 42.29 16.39
C GLY A 23 -2.42 41.24 17.50
N LEU A 24 -3.44 40.38 17.44
CA LEU A 24 -3.60 39.27 18.39
C LEU A 24 -2.55 38.16 18.20
N ALA A 25 -2.09 37.93 16.97
CA ALA A 25 -1.00 37.00 16.70
C ALA A 25 0.36 37.54 17.18
N ALA A 26 0.62 38.85 17.06
CA ALA A 26 1.86 39.48 17.52
C ALA A 26 1.97 39.55 19.06
N ALA A 27 0.85 39.76 19.76
CA ALA A 27 0.83 39.77 21.23
C ALA A 27 1.13 38.39 21.86
N ALA A 28 0.82 37.30 21.16
CA ALA A 28 1.11 35.94 21.63
C ALA A 28 2.59 35.55 21.52
N GLN A 29 3.40 36.28 20.74
CA GLN A 29 4.80 35.93 20.48
C GLN A 29 5.80 36.72 21.36
N ALA A 30 5.36 37.77 22.06
CA ALA A 30 6.21 38.64 22.87
C ALA A 30 6.40 38.21 24.34
N GLN A 31 5.82 37.10 24.80
CA GLN A 31 5.92 36.63 26.20
C GLN A 31 6.93 35.48 26.45
N SER A 32 7.82 35.16 25.50
CA SER A 32 8.78 34.04 25.69
C SER A 32 10.20 34.42 26.10
N VAL A 33 10.46 35.69 26.40
CA VAL A 33 11.79 36.14 26.87
C VAL A 33 11.61 36.97 28.13
N LEU A 34 11.67 36.31 29.29
CA LEU A 34 12.22 36.78 30.57
C LEU A 34 11.91 35.71 31.64
N GLY A 35 12.97 35.15 32.24
CA GLY A 35 12.86 34.09 33.23
C GLY A 35 12.41 34.60 34.60
N ALA A 36 11.49 33.87 35.23
CA ALA A 36 11.39 33.76 36.68
C ALA A 36 10.50 32.55 37.03
N ARG A 37 10.98 31.71 37.96
CA ARG A 37 10.22 30.62 38.59
C ARG A 37 9.00 31.19 39.31
N SER A 38 7.80 30.79 38.88
CA SER A 38 6.58 30.89 39.68
C SER A 38 5.61 29.78 39.24
N GLN A 39 5.09 29.03 40.20
CA GLN A 39 4.06 28.02 39.97
C GLN A 39 2.74 28.71 39.60
N ALA A 40 2.50 28.88 38.29
CA ALA A 40 1.21 29.34 37.78
C ALA A 40 0.39 28.15 37.28
N ARG A 41 -0.89 28.11 37.68
CA ARG A 41 -1.90 27.14 37.20
C ARG A 41 -2.00 27.18 35.66
N PRO A 42 -2.26 26.05 34.99
CA PRO A 42 -2.42 26.03 33.54
C PRO A 42 -3.64 26.87 33.12
N ALA A 43 -3.45 27.70 32.09
CA ALA A 43 -4.55 28.42 31.45
C ALA A 43 -5.53 27.42 30.82
N PRO A 44 -6.85 27.71 30.85
CA PRO A 44 -7.83 26.85 30.19
C PRO A 44 -7.60 26.83 28.67
N PRO A 45 -7.87 25.71 27.99
CA PRO A 45 -7.63 25.59 26.57
C PRO A 45 -8.49 26.57 25.77
N ALA A 46 -7.89 27.19 24.76
CA ALA A 46 -8.58 28.05 23.82
C ALA A 46 -9.70 27.26 23.11
N VAL A 47 -10.95 27.67 23.34
CA VAL A 47 -12.12 27.09 22.68
C VAL A 47 -12.09 27.49 21.20
N ARG A 48 -11.74 26.55 20.32
CA ARG A 48 -11.97 26.71 18.88
C ARG A 48 -13.46 26.53 18.61
N LEU A 49 -14.15 27.60 18.26
CA LEU A 49 -15.54 27.53 17.82
C LEU A 49 -15.57 26.94 16.40
N ALA A 50 -16.39 25.89 16.22
CA ALA A 50 -16.66 25.32 14.89
C ALA A 50 -17.27 26.42 13.98
N PRO A 51 -16.97 26.40 12.66
CA PRO A 51 -17.44 27.41 11.70
C PRO A 51 -18.95 27.68 11.76
N GLU A 52 -19.72 26.65 12.10
CA GLU A 52 -21.17 26.69 12.23
C GLU A 52 -21.65 27.58 13.40
N ARG A 53 -20.92 27.61 14.52
CA ARG A 53 -21.23 28.50 15.66
C ARG A 53 -20.92 29.96 15.37
N LEU A 54 -19.92 30.23 14.53
CA LEU A 54 -19.59 31.58 14.09
C LEU A 54 -20.70 32.16 13.19
N LEU A 55 -21.22 31.33 12.26
CA LEU A 55 -22.37 31.69 11.42
C LEU A 55 -23.65 31.92 12.23
N GLN A 56 -23.85 31.15 13.30
CA GLN A 56 -25.00 31.31 14.20
C GLN A 56 -24.92 32.61 15.02
N GLN A 57 -23.72 33.00 15.47
CA GLN A 57 -23.50 34.29 16.16
C GLN A 57 -23.66 35.50 15.22
N VAL A 58 -23.20 35.39 13.96
CA VAL A 58 -23.40 36.46 12.96
C VAL A 58 -24.89 36.68 12.65
N ARG A 59 -25.70 35.61 12.60
CA ARG A 59 -27.16 35.71 12.43
C ARG A 59 -27.87 36.38 13.60
N LEU A 60 -27.39 36.20 14.83
CA LEU A 60 -27.97 36.82 16.03
C LEU A 60 -27.66 38.33 16.11
N LEU A 61 -26.53 38.78 15.56
CA LEU A 61 -26.07 40.17 15.66
C LEU A 61 -26.55 41.06 14.50
N ALA A 62 -27.05 40.49 13.40
CA ALA A 62 -27.54 41.25 12.24
C ALA A 62 -28.67 40.50 11.49
N PRO A 63 -29.88 40.39 12.07
CA PRO A 63 -30.99 39.63 11.49
C PRO A 63 -31.55 40.21 10.17
N GLU A 64 -31.22 41.47 9.87
CA GLU A 64 -31.76 42.23 8.73
C GLU A 64 -30.91 42.14 7.44
N LEU A 65 -29.82 41.35 7.42
CA LEU A 65 -28.99 41.23 6.22
C LEU A 65 -29.60 40.22 5.23
N PRO A 66 -29.95 40.62 3.99
CA PRO A 66 -30.49 39.71 3.00
C PRO A 66 -29.43 38.67 2.62
N VAL A 67 -29.78 37.39 2.75
CA VAL A 67 -28.98 36.27 2.25
C VAL A 67 -29.07 36.29 0.72
N LEU A 68 -28.20 37.05 0.07
CA LEU A 68 -28.03 36.96 -1.37
C LEU A 68 -27.35 35.63 -1.68
N SER A 69 -28.11 34.69 -2.25
CA SER A 69 -27.55 33.44 -2.78
C SER A 69 -26.58 33.78 -3.90
N PRO A 70 -25.28 33.45 -3.80
CA PRO A 70 -24.28 33.86 -4.78
C PRO A 70 -24.39 33.15 -6.14
N LEU A 71 -25.45 32.38 -6.39
CA LEU A 71 -25.56 31.43 -7.50
C LEU A 71 -26.46 31.87 -8.68
N SER A 72 -27.06 33.05 -8.67
CA SER A 72 -27.99 33.47 -9.73
C SER A 72 -27.37 34.22 -10.92
N TRP A 73 -26.07 34.53 -10.92
CA TRP A 73 -25.44 35.41 -11.93
C TRP A 73 -24.44 34.72 -12.88
N LEU A 74 -24.30 33.38 -12.82
CA LEU A 74 -23.34 32.62 -13.65
C LEU A 74 -24.01 31.43 -14.35
N GLN A 75 -25.08 31.66 -15.10
CA GLN A 75 -25.55 30.67 -16.08
C GLN A 75 -24.83 30.91 -17.41
N VAL A 76 -23.56 30.47 -17.47
CA VAL A 76 -22.90 30.22 -18.76
C VAL A 76 -23.53 28.94 -19.34
N PRO A 77 -24.03 28.93 -20.58
CA PRO A 77 -24.53 27.71 -21.19
C PRO A 77 -23.40 26.69 -21.21
N ALA A 78 -23.57 25.59 -20.46
CA ALA A 78 -22.62 24.50 -20.45
C ALA A 78 -22.54 23.93 -21.87
N ALA A 79 -21.33 23.95 -22.46
CA ALA A 79 -21.08 23.23 -23.70
C ALA A 79 -21.51 21.77 -23.49
N ALA A 80 -22.21 21.21 -24.48
CA ALA A 80 -22.62 19.80 -24.45
C ALA A 80 -21.37 18.96 -24.15
N PRO A 81 -21.41 18.04 -23.17
CA PRO A 81 -20.25 17.21 -22.87
C PRO A 81 -19.84 16.49 -24.17
N ALA A 82 -18.56 16.59 -24.52
CA ALA A 82 -18.01 15.82 -25.62
C ALA A 82 -18.43 14.35 -25.43
N PRO A 83 -18.82 13.63 -26.50
CA PRO A 83 -19.22 12.24 -26.38
C PRO A 83 -18.11 11.50 -25.64
N ALA A 84 -18.49 10.82 -24.55
CA ALA A 84 -17.55 10.04 -23.76
C ALA A 84 -16.84 9.10 -24.74
N ALA A 85 -15.51 9.23 -24.84
CA ALA A 85 -14.72 8.33 -25.66
C ALA A 85 -15.10 6.90 -25.26
N GLU A 86 -15.50 6.09 -26.22
CA GLU A 86 -15.84 4.69 -25.99
C GLU A 86 -14.69 4.08 -25.18
N THR A 87 -15.02 3.65 -23.96
CA THR A 87 -14.04 2.99 -23.11
C THR A 87 -13.74 1.66 -23.81
N PRO A 88 -12.50 1.40 -24.26
CA PRO A 88 -12.18 0.17 -24.94
C PRO A 88 -12.63 -1.00 -24.07
N ALA A 89 -13.17 -2.04 -24.72
CA ALA A 89 -13.60 -3.26 -24.04
C ALA A 89 -12.51 -3.71 -23.04
N PRO A 90 -12.90 -4.18 -21.84
CA PRO A 90 -11.94 -4.55 -20.82
C PRO A 90 -10.97 -5.58 -21.40
N ALA A 91 -9.68 -5.23 -21.39
CA ALA A 91 -8.65 -6.13 -21.89
C ALA A 91 -8.72 -7.47 -21.15
N ASP A 92 -8.64 -8.56 -21.91
CA ASP A 92 -8.53 -9.91 -21.35
C ASP A 92 -7.36 -9.96 -20.34
N PRO A 93 -7.61 -10.25 -19.06
CA PRO A 93 -6.57 -10.28 -18.02
C PRO A 93 -5.41 -11.18 -18.40
N LYS A 94 -5.69 -12.35 -19.00
CA LYS A 94 -4.64 -13.29 -19.39
C LYS A 94 -3.74 -12.67 -20.46
N ALA A 95 -4.32 -12.06 -21.50
CA ALA A 95 -3.55 -11.35 -22.51
C ALA A 95 -2.71 -10.19 -21.93
N VAL A 96 -3.22 -9.47 -20.93
CA VAL A 96 -2.46 -8.43 -20.23
C VAL A 96 -1.27 -9.03 -19.48
N TYR A 97 -1.50 -10.11 -18.72
CA TYR A 97 -0.44 -10.80 -18.01
C TYR A 97 0.63 -11.32 -18.97
N ASP A 98 0.23 -12.09 -20.00
CA ASP A 98 1.14 -12.69 -20.98
C ASP A 98 2.00 -11.61 -21.67
N ARG A 99 1.42 -10.46 -21.99
CA ARG A 99 2.14 -9.32 -22.56
C ARG A 99 3.19 -8.77 -21.59
N ILE A 100 2.85 -8.59 -20.31
CA ILE A 100 3.79 -8.05 -19.31
C ILE A 100 4.86 -9.09 -18.98
N ALA A 101 4.47 -10.32 -18.68
CA ALA A 101 5.37 -11.42 -18.34
C ALA A 101 6.32 -11.74 -19.50
N GLY A 102 5.81 -11.72 -20.73
CA GLY A 102 6.58 -11.92 -21.97
C GLY A 102 7.28 -10.67 -22.51
N SER A 103 7.23 -9.53 -21.80
CA SER A 103 7.88 -8.30 -22.25
C SER A 103 9.40 -8.50 -22.40
N PRO A 104 10.02 -8.01 -23.50
CA PRO A 104 11.45 -8.19 -23.73
C PRO A 104 12.29 -7.69 -22.55
N ALA A 105 13.23 -8.52 -22.09
CA ALA A 105 14.17 -8.14 -21.06
C ALA A 105 15.15 -7.08 -21.59
N ARG A 106 15.20 -5.91 -20.92
CA ARG A 106 16.13 -4.81 -21.20
C ARG A 106 17.13 -4.60 -20.06
N LEU A 107 16.81 -5.08 -18.86
CA LEU A 107 17.60 -4.94 -17.65
C LEU A 107 17.86 -6.30 -17.03
N LYS A 108 19.09 -6.55 -16.56
CA LYS A 108 19.44 -7.75 -15.76
C LYS A 108 19.41 -7.48 -14.27
N ALA A 109 19.38 -6.22 -13.87
CA ALA A 109 19.39 -5.76 -12.50
C ALA A 109 18.82 -4.34 -12.43
N LEU A 110 18.38 -3.93 -11.23
CA LEU A 110 17.96 -2.56 -10.93
C LEU A 110 19.00 -1.89 -10.03
N ASP A 111 19.31 -0.63 -10.30
CA ASP A 111 20.07 0.23 -9.37
C ASP A 111 19.21 0.66 -8.17
N ALA A 112 19.82 1.30 -7.18
CA ALA A 112 19.10 1.74 -5.97
C ALA A 112 17.91 2.65 -6.26
N ARG A 113 18.03 3.56 -7.23
CA ARG A 113 16.95 4.49 -7.60
C ARG A 113 15.77 3.72 -8.19
N ARG A 114 16.03 2.81 -9.13
CA ARG A 114 14.99 1.97 -9.76
C ARG A 114 14.34 1.00 -8.80
N ARG A 115 15.08 0.47 -7.82
CA ARG A 115 14.50 -0.34 -6.74
C ARG A 115 13.51 0.49 -5.92
N GLN A 116 13.86 1.74 -5.60
CA GLN A 116 12.94 2.65 -4.91
C GLN A 116 11.71 3.00 -5.76
N GLU A 117 11.91 3.34 -7.04
CA GLU A 117 10.81 3.61 -7.99
C GLU A 117 9.84 2.43 -8.07
N LEU A 118 10.36 1.20 -8.14
CA LEU A 118 9.57 -0.02 -8.15
C LEU A 118 8.76 -0.20 -6.85
N TRP A 119 9.38 0.02 -5.69
CA TRP A 119 8.70 -0.06 -4.40
C TRP A 119 7.61 1.03 -4.28
N ASP A 120 7.91 2.28 -4.66
CA ASP A 120 6.94 3.38 -4.63
C ASP A 120 5.72 3.06 -5.51
N ALA A 121 5.96 2.51 -6.71
CA ALA A 121 4.90 2.10 -7.64
C ALA A 121 4.04 0.96 -7.07
N ALA A 122 4.66 -0.02 -6.39
CA ALA A 122 3.94 -1.10 -5.72
C ALA A 122 3.14 -0.59 -4.51
N PHE A 123 3.73 0.28 -3.69
CA PHE A 123 3.13 0.85 -2.48
C PHE A 123 1.91 1.73 -2.77
N ARG A 124 1.96 2.50 -3.86
CA ARG A 124 0.87 3.39 -4.30
C ARG A 124 -0.05 2.75 -5.35
N HIS A 125 0.11 1.45 -5.61
CA HIS A 125 -0.66 0.79 -6.65
C HIS A 125 -2.18 0.94 -6.37
N PRO A 126 -3.02 1.28 -7.37
CA PRO A 126 -4.46 1.52 -7.15
C PRO A 126 -5.21 0.30 -6.61
N VAL A 127 -4.63 -0.89 -6.74
CA VAL A 127 -5.22 -2.16 -6.31
C VAL A 127 -4.41 -2.84 -5.21
N ALA A 128 -3.08 -2.77 -5.27
CA ALA A 128 -2.18 -3.52 -4.40
C ALA A 128 -1.52 -2.65 -3.32
N GLY A 129 -1.73 -1.34 -3.39
CA GLY A 129 -1.13 -0.39 -2.47
C GLY A 129 -1.75 -0.45 -1.08
N LEU A 130 -1.00 0.05 -0.10
CA LEU A 130 -1.41 0.15 1.30
C LEU A 130 -1.81 1.59 1.70
N ASP A 131 -1.83 2.51 0.72
CA ASP A 131 -2.02 3.95 0.92
C ASP A 131 -3.49 4.41 0.97
N ASP A 132 -4.45 3.49 0.82
CA ASP A 132 -5.88 3.79 0.86
C ASP A 132 -6.66 2.68 1.57
N GLU A 133 -7.24 3.01 2.73
CA GLU A 133 -8.03 2.09 3.55
C GLU A 133 -9.21 1.46 2.80
N ARG A 134 -9.76 2.13 1.77
CA ARG A 134 -10.84 1.57 0.95
C ARG A 134 -10.38 0.40 0.09
N LYS A 135 -9.10 0.41 -0.34
CA LYS A 135 -8.50 -0.71 -1.09
C LYS A 135 -8.36 -1.92 -0.16
N LEU A 136 -7.85 -1.69 1.04
CA LEU A 136 -7.73 -2.73 2.08
C LEU A 136 -9.10 -3.30 2.43
N ALA A 137 -10.09 -2.45 2.71
CA ALA A 137 -11.45 -2.90 2.99
C ALA A 137 -12.09 -3.71 1.85
N LYS A 138 -11.73 -3.43 0.59
CA LYS A 138 -12.24 -4.19 -0.56
C LYS A 138 -11.55 -5.55 -0.72
N TYR A 139 -10.22 -5.60 -0.67
CA TYR A 139 -9.46 -6.78 -1.09
C TYR A 139 -8.91 -7.61 0.08
N ASP A 140 -8.81 -7.00 1.26
CA ASP A 140 -8.34 -7.61 2.49
C ASP A 140 -9.19 -7.15 3.70
N PRO A 141 -10.52 -7.32 3.67
CA PRO A 141 -11.42 -6.82 4.72
C PRO A 141 -11.13 -7.39 6.11
N GLN A 142 -10.42 -8.52 6.17
CA GLN A 142 -10.15 -9.25 7.41
C GLN A 142 -8.66 -9.22 7.79
N GLY A 143 -7.80 -8.53 7.03
CA GLY A 143 -6.35 -8.52 7.27
C GLY A 143 -5.72 -9.91 7.15
N PHE A 144 -6.28 -10.78 6.30
CA PHE A 144 -5.87 -12.18 6.17
C PHE A 144 -4.90 -12.39 4.99
N ILE A 145 -3.97 -13.32 5.26
CA ILE A 145 -3.11 -14.20 4.44
C ILE A 145 -3.05 -13.97 2.92
N GLY A 146 -4.17 -13.71 2.23
CA GLY A 146 -4.19 -13.68 0.78
C GLY A 146 -3.74 -12.36 0.14
N PHE A 147 -3.70 -11.23 0.84
CA PHE A 147 -3.31 -9.98 0.14
C PHE A 147 -1.79 -9.91 -0.16
N CYS A 148 -0.96 -10.66 0.56
CA CYS A 148 0.50 -10.64 0.36
C CYS A 148 0.95 -11.13 -1.01
N PHE A 149 0.35 -12.22 -1.54
CA PHE A 149 0.68 -12.71 -2.87
C PHE A 149 0.33 -11.66 -3.93
N GLY A 150 -0.76 -10.92 -3.73
CA GLY A 150 -1.24 -9.93 -4.67
C GLY A 150 -0.25 -8.79 -4.81
N ARG A 151 0.23 -8.27 -3.67
CA ARG A 151 1.28 -7.25 -3.61
C ARG A 151 2.59 -7.73 -4.21
N ALA A 152 3.01 -8.96 -3.88
CA ALA A 152 4.19 -9.55 -4.48
C ALA A 152 4.03 -9.71 -6.00
N MET A 153 2.84 -10.04 -6.50
CA MET A 153 2.58 -10.12 -7.93
C MET A 153 2.60 -8.74 -8.59
N ALA A 154 2.00 -7.73 -7.97
CA ALA A 154 2.07 -6.34 -8.45
C ALA A 154 3.53 -5.90 -8.59
N ALA A 155 4.35 -6.11 -7.56
CA ALA A 155 5.79 -5.81 -7.61
C ALA A 155 6.52 -6.58 -8.73
N HIS A 156 6.22 -7.88 -8.92
CA HIS A 156 6.77 -8.67 -10.02
C HIS A 156 6.40 -8.07 -11.39
N LEU A 157 5.11 -7.84 -11.63
CA LEU A 157 4.63 -7.34 -12.93
C LEU A 157 5.15 -5.93 -13.22
N LEU A 158 5.20 -5.05 -12.22
CA LEU A 158 5.82 -3.73 -12.35
C LEU A 158 7.31 -3.84 -12.70
N ALA A 159 8.05 -4.76 -12.07
CA ALA A 159 9.45 -5.00 -12.43
C ALA A 159 9.62 -5.47 -13.88
N ARG A 160 8.73 -6.35 -14.36
CA ARG A 160 8.71 -6.78 -15.77
C ARG A 160 8.38 -5.63 -16.72
N GLN A 161 7.43 -4.76 -16.35
CA GLN A 161 7.12 -3.54 -17.11
C GLN A 161 8.31 -2.56 -17.19
N MET A 162 9.14 -2.50 -16.16
CA MET A 162 10.41 -1.76 -16.19
C MET A 162 11.49 -2.43 -17.08
N GLY A 163 11.20 -3.61 -17.64
CA GLY A 163 12.10 -4.36 -18.51
C GLY A 163 13.08 -5.26 -17.76
N LEU A 164 12.92 -5.49 -16.45
CA LEU A 164 13.77 -6.39 -15.68
C LEU A 164 13.55 -7.84 -16.08
N ALA A 165 14.59 -8.56 -16.49
CA ALA A 165 14.52 -9.97 -16.91
C ALA A 165 13.80 -10.85 -15.88
N GLU A 166 13.06 -11.86 -16.35
CA GLU A 166 12.37 -12.81 -15.47
C GLU A 166 13.34 -13.57 -14.56
N SER A 167 14.51 -13.95 -15.06
CA SER A 167 15.60 -14.55 -14.27
C SER A 167 16.13 -13.66 -13.15
N SER A 168 15.83 -12.36 -13.22
CA SER A 168 16.21 -11.34 -12.24
C SER A 168 15.07 -10.99 -11.29
N VAL A 169 13.99 -11.78 -11.31
CA VAL A 169 12.89 -11.76 -10.35
C VAL A 169 12.78 -13.13 -9.70
N ARG A 170 12.53 -13.16 -8.39
CA ARG A 170 12.23 -14.37 -7.62
C ARG A 170 11.08 -14.08 -6.66
N LYS A 171 10.55 -15.11 -6.01
CA LYS A 171 9.68 -14.95 -4.84
C LYS A 171 10.35 -15.55 -3.63
N LEU A 172 10.14 -14.92 -2.49
CA LEU A 172 10.59 -15.43 -1.20
C LEU A 172 9.36 -15.61 -0.32
N PHE A 173 8.99 -16.86 -0.11
CA PHE A 173 7.90 -17.24 0.78
C PHE A 173 8.46 -17.46 2.19
N ALA A 174 7.84 -16.86 3.19
CA ALA A 174 7.98 -17.23 4.58
C ALA A 174 6.76 -18.08 4.95
N VAL A 175 6.95 -19.28 5.47
CA VAL A 175 5.86 -20.20 5.81
C VAL A 175 6.08 -20.75 7.20
N GLY A 176 5.04 -20.72 8.02
CA GLY A 176 5.14 -21.07 9.42
C GLY A 176 3.99 -20.47 10.21
N ASP A 177 4.16 -20.47 11.53
CA ASP A 177 3.26 -19.80 12.46
C ASP A 177 3.67 -18.33 12.55
N LEU A 178 3.15 -17.54 11.63
CA LEU A 178 3.43 -16.11 11.53
C LEU A 178 2.31 -15.35 12.24
N ARG A 179 2.69 -14.52 13.21
CA ARG A 179 1.72 -13.80 14.04
C ARG A 179 2.21 -12.42 14.45
N GLU A 180 1.29 -11.48 14.48
CA GLU A 180 1.48 -10.18 15.08
C GLU A 180 1.10 -10.16 16.57
N GLY A 181 0.07 -10.95 16.95
CA GLY A 181 -0.41 -11.11 18.33
C GLY A 181 -0.16 -12.51 18.89
N GLU A 182 -0.94 -12.88 19.92
CA GLU A 182 -0.84 -14.20 20.57
C GLU A 182 -1.39 -15.33 19.69
N GLU A 183 -2.47 -15.05 18.95
CA GLU A 183 -3.11 -16.00 18.03
C GLU A 183 -2.40 -16.08 16.68
N PRO A 184 -2.26 -17.28 16.08
CA PRO A 184 -1.70 -17.45 14.75
C PRO A 184 -2.58 -16.75 13.72
N GLN A 185 -2.03 -15.73 13.06
CA GLN A 185 -2.78 -14.90 12.12
C GLN A 185 -2.52 -15.30 10.67
N TRP A 186 -1.28 -15.71 10.37
CA TRP A 186 -0.86 -16.04 9.01
C TRP A 186 -0.05 -17.33 8.95
N ARG A 187 -0.34 -18.16 7.93
CA ARG A 187 0.44 -19.38 7.64
C ARG A 187 1.59 -19.13 6.68
N PHE A 188 1.51 -18.04 5.91
CA PHE A 188 2.60 -17.62 5.05
C PHE A 188 2.56 -16.12 4.78
N HIS A 189 3.69 -15.60 4.34
CA HIS A 189 3.86 -14.29 3.74
C HIS A 189 4.80 -14.39 2.54
N VAL A 190 4.71 -13.48 1.58
CA VAL A 190 5.57 -13.51 0.38
C VAL A 190 5.97 -12.12 -0.05
N ALA A 191 7.23 -12.00 -0.47
CA ALA A 191 7.75 -10.82 -1.16
C ALA A 191 8.27 -11.17 -2.56
N ALA A 192 8.20 -10.20 -3.48
CA ALA A 192 8.96 -10.28 -4.72
C ALA A 192 10.41 -9.89 -4.44
N LEU A 193 11.36 -10.67 -4.94
CA LEU A 193 12.77 -10.29 -4.94
C LEU A 193 13.17 -9.83 -6.34
N VAL A 194 13.97 -8.77 -6.41
CA VAL A 194 14.59 -8.27 -7.64
C VAL A 194 16.10 -8.24 -7.50
N ARG A 195 16.81 -8.51 -8.60
CA ARG A 195 18.28 -8.46 -8.63
C ARG A 195 18.78 -7.01 -8.62
N GLY A 196 19.66 -6.69 -7.67
CA GLY A 196 20.41 -5.45 -7.63
C GLY A 196 21.60 -5.46 -8.59
N ASP A 197 22.05 -4.27 -9.00
CA ASP A 197 23.24 -4.05 -9.82
C ASP A 197 24.56 -4.41 -9.10
N ASP A 198 24.51 -4.46 -7.78
CA ASP A 198 25.52 -5.02 -6.88
C ASP A 198 25.51 -6.56 -6.81
N GLY A 199 24.57 -7.22 -7.51
CA GLY A 199 24.40 -8.67 -7.50
C GLY A 199 23.64 -9.21 -6.28
N ALA A 200 23.18 -8.36 -5.36
CA ALA A 200 22.34 -8.80 -4.25
C ALA A 200 20.88 -8.99 -4.68
N TRP A 201 20.11 -9.69 -3.85
CA TRP A 201 18.65 -9.76 -4.00
C TRP A 201 17.99 -8.77 -3.06
N TYR A 202 17.03 -8.02 -3.58
CA TYR A 202 16.26 -7.02 -2.83
C TYR A 202 14.79 -7.39 -2.80
N ALA A 203 14.21 -7.45 -1.60
CA ALA A 203 12.78 -7.60 -1.40
C ALA A 203 12.06 -6.28 -1.72
N ILE A 204 11.00 -6.39 -2.51
CA ILE A 204 10.02 -5.35 -2.79
C ILE A 204 8.72 -5.79 -2.12
N ASP A 205 8.51 -5.26 -0.92
CA ASP A 205 7.35 -5.57 -0.09
C ASP A 205 6.77 -4.26 0.44
N PRO A 206 5.57 -3.85 -0.01
CA PRO A 206 4.94 -2.61 0.44
C PRO A 206 4.66 -2.54 1.95
N ILE A 207 4.64 -3.67 2.66
CA ILE A 207 4.52 -3.66 4.12
C ILE A 207 5.78 -3.08 4.78
N MET A 208 6.94 -3.23 4.13
CA MET A 208 8.22 -2.77 4.65
C MET A 208 8.50 -1.31 4.28
N GLU A 209 9.36 -0.63 5.05
CA GLU A 209 9.75 0.78 4.85
C GLU A 209 10.73 1.00 3.66
N GLY A 210 10.47 0.36 2.52
CA GLY A 210 11.27 0.50 1.29
C GLY A 210 11.93 -0.79 0.81
N PRO A 211 12.67 -0.72 -0.30
CA PRO A 211 13.48 -1.83 -0.78
C PRO A 211 14.57 -2.19 0.24
N MET A 212 14.70 -3.46 0.57
CA MET A 212 15.73 -3.96 1.48
C MET A 212 16.34 -5.25 0.95
N THR A 213 17.53 -5.62 1.41
CA THR A 213 18.14 -6.89 0.98
C THR A 213 17.28 -8.07 1.44
N ALA A 214 17.35 -9.20 0.73
CA ALA A 214 16.64 -10.41 1.13
C ALA A 214 16.98 -10.85 2.56
N VAL A 215 18.25 -10.70 2.97
CA VAL A 215 18.70 -10.99 4.35
C VAL A 215 18.06 -10.05 5.38
N ALA A 216 17.95 -8.75 5.06
CA ALA A 216 17.29 -7.79 5.94
C ALA A 216 15.78 -8.11 6.06
N TRP A 217 15.12 -8.42 4.93
CA TRP A 217 13.72 -8.82 4.93
C TRP A 217 13.48 -10.09 5.74
N LEU A 218 14.32 -11.12 5.58
CA LEU A 218 14.26 -12.35 6.37
C LEU A 218 14.38 -12.07 7.87
N SER A 219 15.35 -11.21 8.23
CA SER A 219 15.57 -10.83 9.63
C SER A 219 14.35 -10.10 10.21
N GLU A 220 13.74 -9.22 9.42
CA GLU A 220 12.55 -8.47 9.80
C GLU A 220 11.33 -9.38 9.96
N VAL A 221 11.06 -10.27 9.00
CA VAL A 221 9.98 -11.27 9.11
C VAL A 221 10.17 -12.16 10.33
N ARG A 222 11.41 -12.61 10.60
CA ARG A 222 11.69 -13.43 11.78
C ARG A 222 11.40 -12.69 13.07
N ARG A 223 11.88 -11.45 13.18
CA ARG A 223 11.72 -10.59 14.35
C ARG A 223 10.26 -10.22 14.59
N ALA A 224 9.57 -9.80 13.52
CA ALA A 224 8.23 -9.26 13.59
C ALA A 224 7.17 -10.36 13.73
N TRP A 225 7.29 -11.47 13.00
CA TRP A 225 6.17 -12.41 12.82
C TRP A 225 6.47 -13.87 13.19
N ASP A 226 7.72 -14.36 13.06
CA ASP A 226 8.10 -15.75 13.43
C ASP A 226 8.38 -15.89 14.93
N LYS A 227 7.37 -15.72 15.79
CA LYS A 227 7.54 -15.75 17.25
C LYS A 227 8.07 -17.07 17.79
N THR A 228 7.90 -18.15 17.03
CA THR A 228 8.36 -19.49 17.42
C THR A 228 9.76 -19.82 16.90
N GLY A 229 10.32 -19.02 15.99
CA GLY A 229 11.58 -19.31 15.29
C GLY A 229 11.49 -20.52 14.34
N LYS A 230 10.28 -21.00 14.03
CA LYS A 230 10.06 -22.22 13.26
C LYS A 230 9.71 -21.95 11.79
N ALA A 231 9.50 -20.69 11.40
CA ALA A 231 9.24 -20.39 10.00
C ALA A 231 10.36 -20.90 9.08
N ARG A 232 9.95 -21.39 7.92
CA ARG A 232 10.78 -21.84 6.81
C ARG A 232 10.64 -20.87 5.66
N PHE A 233 11.73 -20.69 4.94
CA PHE A 233 11.77 -19.73 3.85
C PHE A 233 12.07 -20.43 2.53
N TYR A 234 11.33 -20.09 1.48
CA TYR A 234 11.43 -20.73 0.19
C TYR A 234 11.68 -19.69 -0.90
N LEU A 235 12.85 -19.79 -1.53
CA LEU A 235 13.22 -19.03 -2.70
C LEU A 235 12.77 -19.78 -3.95
N THR A 236 11.88 -19.17 -4.72
CA THR A 236 11.21 -19.82 -5.86
C THR A 236 11.35 -18.99 -7.12
N GLU A 237 11.00 -19.58 -8.26
CA GLU A 237 10.85 -18.84 -9.52
C GLU A 237 9.79 -17.75 -9.43
N ALA A 238 9.89 -16.76 -10.31
CA ALA A 238 9.01 -15.57 -10.32
C ALA A 238 7.54 -15.90 -10.59
N SER A 239 7.28 -17.00 -11.30
CA SER A 239 5.95 -17.49 -11.71
C SER A 239 5.18 -18.17 -10.58
N ALA A 240 5.83 -18.53 -9.47
CA ALA A 240 5.15 -19.04 -8.28
C ALA A 240 4.28 -17.94 -7.66
N VAL A 241 3.04 -18.26 -7.35
CA VAL A 241 2.06 -17.29 -6.85
C VAL A 241 1.79 -17.50 -5.37
N LEU A 242 1.40 -18.71 -4.98
CA LEU A 242 1.14 -19.07 -3.59
C LEU A 242 1.48 -20.54 -3.31
N PRO A 243 1.69 -20.94 -2.05
CA PRO A 243 1.62 -22.34 -1.64
C PRO A 243 0.27 -22.98 -2.00
N ASP A 244 0.22 -24.30 -2.09
CA ASP A 244 -1.07 -24.98 -2.12
C ASP A 244 -1.80 -24.82 -0.78
N VAL A 245 -2.85 -24.01 -0.75
CA VAL A 245 -3.65 -23.69 0.44
C VAL A 245 -5.04 -24.32 0.41
N THR A 246 -5.34 -25.24 -0.51
CA THR A 246 -6.67 -25.85 -0.58
C THR A 246 -7.05 -26.61 0.69
N THR A 247 -6.04 -27.11 1.39
CA THR A 247 -6.20 -27.81 2.66
C THR A 247 -5.10 -27.35 3.60
N VAL A 248 -5.49 -26.69 4.69
CA VAL A 248 -4.59 -26.18 5.72
C VAL A 248 -5.04 -26.81 7.04
N PRO A 249 -4.47 -27.96 7.43
CA PRO A 249 -4.85 -28.62 8.67
C PRO A 249 -4.57 -27.72 9.89
N GLU A 250 -5.37 -27.90 10.95
CA GLU A 250 -5.15 -27.20 12.21
C GLU A 250 -3.79 -27.60 12.81
N PRO A 251 -3.14 -26.72 13.61
CA PRO A 251 -1.90 -27.06 14.28
C PRO A 251 -2.03 -28.37 15.07
N GLY A 252 -1.13 -29.32 14.84
CA GLY A 252 -1.18 -30.65 15.46
C GLY A 252 -1.91 -31.73 14.66
N GLN A 253 -2.63 -31.37 13.59
CA GLN A 253 -3.22 -32.31 12.62
C GLN A 253 -2.39 -32.44 11.33
N GLU A 254 -1.21 -31.83 11.30
CA GLU A 254 -0.38 -31.67 10.11
C GLU A 254 0.45 -32.94 9.84
N THR A 255 0.49 -33.38 8.58
CA THR A 255 1.20 -34.61 8.16
C THR A 255 2.65 -34.36 7.77
N GLY A 256 3.02 -33.09 7.54
CA GLY A 256 4.31 -32.68 7.03
C GLY A 256 4.45 -32.93 5.54
N GLU A 257 3.33 -33.12 4.83
CA GLU A 257 3.32 -33.44 3.40
C GLU A 257 3.22 -32.20 2.52
N ARG A 258 2.58 -31.13 2.99
CA ARG A 258 2.40 -29.88 2.22
C ARG A 258 3.29 -28.77 2.73
N LEU A 259 3.78 -27.93 1.81
CA LEU A 259 4.65 -26.81 2.14
C LEU A 259 4.04 -25.82 3.14
N ILE A 260 2.70 -25.69 3.16
CA ILE A 260 1.94 -24.81 4.06
C ILE A 260 1.82 -25.32 5.51
N GLU A 261 2.13 -26.60 5.75
CA GLU A 261 2.04 -27.23 7.07
C GLU A 261 3.26 -26.88 7.93
N LEU A 262 3.09 -26.57 9.22
CA LEU A 262 4.21 -26.22 10.11
C LEU A 262 5.16 -27.38 10.36
N SER A 263 4.64 -28.62 10.30
CA SER A 263 5.43 -29.84 10.43
C SER A 263 6.22 -30.20 9.16
N PHE A 264 6.07 -29.44 8.07
CA PHE A 264 6.82 -29.71 6.84
C PHE A 264 8.32 -29.41 7.02
N ASP A 265 9.13 -30.46 6.90
CA ASP A 265 10.58 -30.33 6.82
C ASP A 265 11.07 -30.46 5.37
N PRO A 266 11.61 -29.40 4.74
CA PRO A 266 12.21 -29.49 3.41
C PRO A 266 13.57 -30.22 3.40
N ALA A 267 14.24 -30.40 4.53
CA ALA A 267 15.55 -31.02 4.56
C ALA A 267 15.50 -32.47 4.06
N GLY A 268 16.32 -32.78 3.04
CA GLY A 268 16.36 -34.11 2.43
C GLY A 268 15.21 -34.44 1.48
N LYS A 269 14.24 -33.53 1.28
CA LYS A 269 13.18 -33.71 0.28
C LYS A 269 13.70 -33.37 -1.12
N GLU A 270 13.28 -34.17 -2.10
CA GLU A 270 13.62 -33.95 -3.49
C GLU A 270 13.17 -32.56 -3.96
N GLY A 271 14.08 -31.85 -4.65
CA GLY A 271 13.81 -30.52 -5.19
C GLY A 271 13.96 -29.37 -4.19
N PHE A 272 14.39 -29.63 -2.96
CA PHE A 272 14.77 -28.59 -1.99
C PHE A 272 16.27 -28.63 -1.76
N SER A 273 16.89 -27.44 -1.70
CA SER A 273 18.31 -27.29 -1.37
C SER A 273 18.53 -26.03 -0.54
N PRO A 274 19.52 -25.96 0.37
CA PRO A 274 19.81 -24.73 1.10
C PRO A 274 20.11 -23.56 0.13
N ALA A 275 19.48 -22.42 0.35
CA ALA A 275 19.70 -21.23 -0.47
C ALA A 275 21.02 -20.54 -0.08
N ALA A 276 22.02 -20.61 -0.96
CA ALA A 276 23.32 -20.02 -0.72
C ALA A 276 23.24 -18.50 -0.45
N GLY A 277 23.92 -18.05 0.60
CA GLY A 277 24.04 -16.62 0.94
C GLY A 277 22.82 -15.98 1.62
N LEU A 278 21.74 -16.74 1.88
CA LEU A 278 20.54 -16.23 2.57
C LEU A 278 20.42 -16.69 4.03
N GLY A 279 21.33 -17.54 4.49
CA GLY A 279 21.36 -18.04 5.87
C GLY A 279 20.61 -19.36 6.07
N ALA A 280 20.61 -19.84 7.31
CA ALA A 280 19.99 -21.11 7.67
C ALA A 280 18.45 -21.04 7.59
N GLY A 281 17.83 -22.17 7.22
CA GLY A 281 16.37 -22.29 7.13
C GLY A 281 15.75 -21.63 5.89
N VAL A 282 16.58 -21.24 4.91
CA VAL A 282 16.15 -20.76 3.60
C VAL A 282 16.48 -21.83 2.56
N PHE A 283 15.50 -22.19 1.73
CA PHE A 283 15.60 -23.27 0.76
C PHE A 283 15.29 -22.76 -0.64
N SER A 284 16.15 -23.07 -1.61
CA SER A 284 15.83 -22.96 -3.03
C SER A 284 14.94 -24.13 -3.44
N VAL A 285 13.89 -23.81 -4.20
CA VAL A 285 12.89 -24.76 -4.68
C VAL A 285 13.12 -25.01 -6.18
N SER A 286 13.30 -26.27 -6.55
CA SER A 286 13.45 -26.68 -7.96
C SER A 286 12.14 -26.48 -8.72
N PRO A 287 12.17 -26.49 -10.07
CA PRO A 287 10.94 -26.46 -10.87
C PRO A 287 9.98 -27.62 -10.55
N SER A 288 10.48 -28.84 -10.33
CA SER A 288 9.65 -30.00 -9.99
C SER A 288 8.97 -29.86 -8.62
N ALA A 289 9.71 -29.40 -7.61
CA ALA A 289 9.13 -29.11 -6.29
C ALA A 289 8.15 -27.93 -6.37
N SER A 290 8.46 -26.89 -7.15
CA SER A 290 7.56 -25.76 -7.37
C SER A 290 6.24 -26.22 -7.97
N ALA A 291 6.25 -27.06 -9.00
CA ALA A 291 5.03 -27.59 -9.61
C ALA A 291 4.21 -28.47 -8.65
N ARG A 292 4.87 -29.14 -7.70
CA ARG A 292 4.21 -29.98 -6.69
C ARG A 292 3.59 -29.17 -5.55
N TYR A 293 4.29 -28.16 -5.05
CA TYR A 293 3.97 -27.51 -3.77
C TYR A 293 3.42 -26.10 -3.90
N LEU A 294 3.61 -25.47 -5.06
CA LEU A 294 3.24 -24.08 -5.29
C LEU A 294 2.27 -24.03 -6.48
N LYS A 295 1.29 -23.14 -6.38
CA LYS A 295 0.45 -22.78 -7.52
C LYS A 295 1.20 -21.76 -8.36
N THR A 296 1.33 -22.05 -9.65
CA THR A 296 1.76 -21.06 -10.65
C THR A 296 0.57 -20.21 -11.06
N ALA A 297 0.83 -19.15 -11.83
CA ALA A 297 -0.22 -18.35 -12.45
C ALA A 297 -1.27 -19.26 -13.13
N PRO A 298 -2.55 -19.21 -12.70
CA PRO A 298 -3.60 -20.02 -13.31
C PRO A 298 -3.94 -19.46 -14.69
N GLU A 299 -4.38 -20.32 -15.61
CA GLU A 299 -4.78 -19.89 -16.97
C GLU A 299 -5.86 -18.81 -16.95
N ALA A 300 -6.75 -18.83 -15.95
CA ALA A 300 -7.86 -17.88 -15.83
C ALA A 300 -7.54 -16.62 -15.00
N PHE A 301 -6.38 -16.52 -14.32
CA PHE A 301 -6.07 -15.45 -13.34
C PHE A 301 -7.20 -15.14 -12.34
N ASP A 302 -8.06 -16.13 -12.12
CA ASP A 302 -9.20 -16.05 -11.25
C ASP A 302 -8.90 -16.92 -10.03
N PHE A 303 -8.85 -16.27 -8.87
CA PHE A 303 -8.68 -16.94 -7.59
C PHE A 303 -10.06 -17.23 -6.97
N ASP A 304 -11.14 -16.93 -7.69
CA ASP A 304 -12.47 -17.37 -7.37
C ASP A 304 -12.50 -18.90 -7.39
N GLY A 305 -13.05 -19.46 -6.32
CA GLY A 305 -13.10 -20.91 -6.16
C GLY A 305 -11.92 -21.51 -5.41
N ILE A 306 -10.92 -20.71 -4.98
CA ILE A 306 -10.03 -21.18 -3.92
C ILE A 306 -10.87 -21.39 -2.66
N ALA A 307 -11.00 -22.65 -2.26
CA ALA A 307 -11.58 -23.04 -1.00
C ALA A 307 -10.45 -23.46 -0.06
N ILE A 308 -10.38 -22.83 1.12
CA ILE A 308 -9.50 -23.28 2.20
C ILE A 308 -10.37 -24.07 3.16
N ASN A 309 -10.06 -25.36 3.34
CA ASN A 309 -10.84 -26.26 4.20
C ASN A 309 -12.34 -26.27 3.85
N GLY A 310 -12.66 -26.16 2.56
CA GLY A 310 -14.05 -26.10 2.06
C GLY A 310 -14.70 -24.72 2.12
N GLN A 311 -14.09 -23.73 2.78
CA GLN A 311 -14.58 -22.36 2.80
C GLN A 311 -14.04 -21.59 1.59
N ARG A 312 -14.94 -21.15 0.69
CA ARG A 312 -14.57 -20.31 -0.46
C ARG A 312 -14.06 -18.96 0.03
N ILE A 313 -12.89 -18.58 -0.47
CA ILE A 313 -12.33 -17.24 -0.32
C ILE A 313 -12.57 -16.49 -1.63
N SER A 314 -13.08 -15.27 -1.52
CA SER A 314 -13.20 -14.34 -2.65
C SER A 314 -12.16 -13.26 -2.49
N TYR A 315 -11.44 -12.97 -3.57
CA TYR A 315 -10.55 -11.81 -3.65
C TYR A 315 -11.22 -10.61 -4.31
N ASN A 316 -12.55 -10.63 -4.46
CA ASN A 316 -13.36 -9.53 -4.98
C ASN A 316 -12.81 -8.96 -6.31
N GLY A 317 -12.41 -9.85 -7.22
CA GLY A 317 -11.84 -9.48 -8.52
C GLY A 317 -10.43 -8.87 -8.45
N TYR A 318 -9.68 -9.06 -7.37
CA TYR A 318 -8.37 -8.44 -7.15
C TYR A 318 -7.43 -8.52 -8.36
N PHE A 319 -7.21 -9.72 -8.90
CA PHE A 319 -6.26 -9.89 -10.01
C PHE A 319 -6.76 -9.26 -11.30
N PHE A 320 -8.06 -9.33 -11.52
CA PHE A 320 -8.68 -8.68 -12.66
C PHE A 320 -8.48 -7.16 -12.59
N ASP A 321 -8.75 -6.56 -11.44
CA ASP A 321 -8.53 -5.13 -11.21
C ASP A 321 -7.04 -4.76 -11.26
N LEU A 322 -6.15 -5.61 -10.72
CA LEU A 322 -4.70 -5.45 -10.77
C LEU A 322 -4.20 -5.42 -12.22
N LEU A 323 -4.56 -6.41 -13.02
CA LEU A 323 -4.14 -6.51 -14.42
C LEU A 323 -4.75 -5.38 -15.25
N ARG A 324 -6.01 -5.02 -15.01
CA ARG A 324 -6.63 -3.84 -15.63
C ARG A 324 -5.87 -2.55 -15.32
N ALA A 325 -5.48 -2.34 -14.05
CA ALA A 325 -4.70 -1.18 -13.65
C ALA A 325 -3.32 -1.17 -14.33
N LEU A 326 -2.68 -2.33 -14.49
CA LEU A 326 -1.40 -2.48 -15.17
C LEU A 326 -1.51 -2.37 -16.70
N ALA A 327 -2.68 -2.56 -17.29
CA ALA A 327 -2.93 -2.40 -18.72
C ALA A 327 -3.01 -0.92 -19.14
N ALA A 328 -3.32 -0.02 -18.21
CA ALA A 328 -3.33 1.41 -18.48
C ALA A 328 -1.92 1.88 -18.89
N PRO A 329 -1.79 2.79 -19.86
CA PRO A 329 -0.49 3.34 -20.25
C PRO A 329 0.24 3.91 -19.04
N ILE A 330 1.36 3.28 -18.67
CA ILE A 330 2.23 3.65 -17.55
C ILE A 330 2.63 5.13 -17.61
N GLN A 331 2.68 5.71 -18.82
CA GLN A 331 3.12 7.07 -19.09
C GLN A 331 2.37 8.16 -18.33
N ARG A 332 1.10 7.98 -17.92
CA ARG A 332 0.41 9.01 -17.11
C ARG A 332 0.53 8.82 -15.60
N SER A 333 0.85 7.62 -15.11
CA SER A 333 0.88 7.35 -13.66
C SER A 333 2.29 7.34 -13.07
N LEU A 334 3.36 7.21 -13.86
CA LEU A 334 4.75 7.30 -13.34
C LEU A 334 5.44 8.63 -13.65
N GLU A 335 4.96 9.42 -14.61
CA GLU A 335 5.59 10.70 -15.01
C GLU A 335 5.79 11.71 -13.87
N PRO A 336 4.80 11.96 -12.97
CA PRO A 336 4.99 12.86 -11.83
C PRO A 336 6.06 12.37 -10.84
N PHE A 337 6.38 11.07 -10.87
CA PHE A 337 7.28 10.43 -9.92
C PHE A 337 8.74 10.36 -10.41
N PHE A 338 8.97 10.51 -11.71
CA PHE A 338 10.31 10.74 -12.27
C PHE A 338 10.75 12.20 -12.17
N GLN A 339 9.86 13.11 -11.77
CA GLN A 339 10.22 14.47 -11.40
C GLN A 339 10.71 14.49 -9.94
N LYS A 340 11.90 15.03 -9.73
CA LYS A 340 12.58 15.14 -8.43
C LYS A 340 11.62 15.78 -7.39
N PRO A 341 11.26 15.10 -6.29
CA PRO A 341 10.32 15.67 -5.33
C PRO A 341 10.93 16.91 -4.65
N ALA A 342 10.23 18.04 -4.74
CA ALA A 342 10.50 19.24 -3.95
C ALA A 342 9.55 19.25 -2.74
N GLY A 343 9.90 18.58 -1.64
CA GLY A 343 9.04 18.62 -0.45
C GLY A 343 9.34 17.58 0.63
N PRO A 344 8.92 17.84 1.87
CA PRO A 344 9.51 17.27 3.09
C PRO A 344 9.28 15.77 3.22
N LYS A 345 10.24 15.12 3.89
CA LYS A 345 10.27 13.69 4.22
C LYS A 345 8.91 13.21 4.70
N ALA A 346 8.32 12.24 3.98
CA ALA A 346 7.17 11.50 4.45
C ALA A 346 7.47 10.95 5.85
N ARG A 347 6.59 11.21 6.82
CA ARG A 347 6.63 10.48 8.09
C ARG A 347 6.29 9.02 7.79
N PRO A 348 6.97 8.04 8.40
CA PRO A 348 6.52 6.66 8.32
C PRO A 348 5.06 6.64 8.76
N LEU A 349 4.20 6.06 7.92
CA LEU A 349 2.90 5.59 8.36
C LEU A 349 3.23 4.57 9.44
N GLY A 350 3.17 4.99 10.69
CA GLY A 350 2.90 4.08 11.79
C GLY A 350 1.53 3.48 11.49
N LEU A 351 1.51 2.46 10.63
CA LEU A 351 0.48 1.45 10.65
C LEU A 351 0.50 0.95 12.09
N ASP A 352 -0.38 1.51 12.90
CA ASP A 352 -0.79 0.89 14.15
C ASP A 352 -1.57 -0.34 13.72
N LEU A 353 -0.84 -1.40 13.36
CA LEU A 353 -1.39 -2.68 12.98
C LEU A 353 -2.27 -3.27 14.10
N GLY A 354 -2.11 -2.77 15.34
CA GLY A 354 -3.00 -3.02 16.46
C GLY A 354 -4.45 -2.52 16.27
N ARG A 355 -4.73 -1.63 15.31
CA ARG A 355 -6.09 -1.15 15.00
C ARG A 355 -6.91 -2.07 14.08
N LEU A 356 -6.32 -3.08 13.45
CA LEU A 356 -7.08 -4.05 12.65
C LEU A 356 -7.75 -5.16 13.50
N GLY A 357 -7.47 -5.21 14.81
CA GLY A 357 -8.06 -6.16 15.77
C GLY A 357 -9.30 -5.66 16.51
N GLY A 358 -10.04 -4.70 15.97
CA GLY A 358 -11.10 -3.98 16.68
C GLY A 358 -12.53 -4.28 16.25
N ALA A 359 -13.05 -5.49 16.52
CA ALA A 359 -14.49 -5.71 16.68
C ALA A 359 -14.70 -6.76 17.79
N ARG A 360 -15.23 -6.29 18.93
CA ARG A 360 -15.79 -7.14 19.98
C ARG A 360 -17.20 -7.59 19.60
#